data_AF-A0A7C7N2R5-F1
#
_entry.id   AF-A0A7C7N2R5-F1
#
_cell.length_a   1.000
_cell.length_b   1.000
_cell.length_c   1.000
_cell.angle_alpha   90.00
_cell.angle_beta   90.00
_cell.angle_gamma   90.00
#
_symmetry.space_group_name_H-M   'P 1'
#
loop_
_entity.id
_entity.type
_entity.pdbx_description
1 polymer ?
#
loop_
_entity_poly.entity_id
_entity_poly.type
_entity_poly.pdbx_seq_one_letter_code
_entity_poly.pdbx_strand_id
1 'polypeptide(L)'
;MKKICHIGGTTLPGGGPEHVYQLSKRLNRSEWDIIICTLKDGPYWDKFNSTGIKTYNLVFRKLLLSTPFKLFFILKKEKPDIVHTHGKGPGLYGRIIGKILNIPVIHTYHGFHYENLPK
;
A
#
# COMPACT_ATOMS: atom_id res chain seq x y z
N MET A 1 18.93 7.78 -2.50
CA MET A 1 17.82 7.03 -3.12
C MET A 1 16.57 7.35 -2.33
N LYS A 2 15.52 7.87 -2.97
CA LYS A 2 14.23 8.14 -2.31
C LYS A 2 13.50 6.83 -2.08
N LYS A 3 12.60 6.74 -1.10
CA LYS A 3 11.83 5.55 -0.78
C LYS A 3 10.34 5.82 -0.81
N ILE A 4 9.61 4.97 -1.52
CA ILE A 4 8.15 4.98 -1.58
C ILE A 4 7.55 3.73 -0.94
N CYS A 5 6.57 3.92 -0.07
CA CYS A 5 5.77 2.83 0.48
C CYS A 5 4.40 2.79 -0.16
N HIS A 6 4.14 1.77 -0.99
CA HIS A 6 2.79 1.51 -1.48
C HIS A 6 1.99 0.74 -0.43
N ILE A 7 0.78 1.18 -0.14
CA ILE A 7 -0.15 0.47 0.76
C ILE A 7 -1.38 0.04 -0.04
N GLY A 8 -1.59 -1.27 -0.15
CA GLY A 8 -2.70 -1.88 -0.88
C GLY A 8 -3.58 -2.76 0.01
N GLY A 9 -4.81 -3.02 -0.42
CA GLY A 9 -5.78 -3.79 0.39
C GLY A 9 -5.77 -5.30 0.15
N THR A 10 -5.11 -5.78 -0.89
CA THR A 10 -5.17 -7.16 -1.37
C THR A 10 -4.13 -7.43 -2.45
N THR A 11 -3.87 -8.70 -2.72
CA THR A 11 -3.13 -9.21 -3.87
C THR A 11 -3.96 -10.15 -4.74
N LEU A 12 -5.29 -10.19 -4.55
CA LEU A 12 -6.21 -10.82 -5.50
C LEU A 12 -6.22 -10.09 -6.85
N PRO A 13 -6.55 -10.76 -7.97
CA PRO A 13 -6.63 -10.09 -9.27
C PRO A 13 -7.63 -8.93 -9.28
N GLY A 14 -7.22 -7.80 -9.86
CA GLY A 14 -8.05 -6.61 -10.01
C GLY A 14 -7.23 -5.37 -10.35
N GLY A 15 -7.92 -4.26 -10.61
CA GLY A 15 -7.29 -3.01 -11.06
C GLY A 15 -6.31 -2.41 -10.04
N GLY A 16 -6.62 -2.47 -8.74
CA GLY A 16 -5.74 -1.94 -7.69
C GLY A 16 -4.37 -2.62 -7.64
N PRO A 17 -4.30 -3.95 -7.46
CA PRO A 17 -3.03 -4.67 -7.45
C PRO A 17 -2.27 -4.59 -8.78
N GLU A 18 -2.95 -4.62 -9.93
CA GLU A 18 -2.30 -4.44 -11.23
C GLU A 18 -1.70 -3.04 -11.39
N HIS A 19 -2.41 -1.99 -10.96
CA HIS A 19 -1.90 -0.62 -10.96
C HIS A 19 -0.60 -0.53 -10.14
N VAL A 20 -0.60 -1.04 -8.90
CA VAL A 20 0.59 -1.04 -8.04
C VAL A 20 1.74 -1.82 -8.68
N TYR A 21 1.45 -2.96 -9.32
CA TYR A 21 2.45 -3.76 -10.03
C TYR A 21 3.08 -3.00 -11.20
N GLN A 22 2.27 -2.37 -12.04
CA GLN A 22 2.77 -1.55 -13.16
C GLN A 22 3.62 -0.38 -12.69
N LEU A 23 3.19 0.33 -11.63
CA LEU A 23 4.00 1.38 -11.02
C LEU A 23 5.35 0.84 -10.56
N SER A 24 5.34 -0.27 -9.82
CA SER A 24 6.56 -0.85 -9.27
C SER A 24 7.57 -1.31 -10.32
N LYS A 25 7.10 -1.67 -11.52
CA LYS A 25 7.94 -2.06 -12.66
C LYS A 25 8.49 -0.88 -13.45
N ARG A 26 7.75 0.23 -13.50
CA ARG A 26 8.06 1.38 -14.36
C ARG A 26 8.75 2.52 -13.63
N LEU A 27 8.69 2.54 -12.29
CA LEU A 27 9.39 3.53 -11.49
C LEU A 27 10.91 3.34 -11.63
N ASN A 28 11.64 4.45 -11.80
CA ASN A 28 13.09 4.41 -11.94
C ASN A 28 13.76 3.88 -10.64
N ARG A 29 14.28 2.64 -10.69
CA ARG A 29 14.90 1.96 -9.55
C ARG A 29 16.26 2.54 -9.15
N SER A 30 16.89 3.37 -9.99
CA SER A 30 18.10 4.11 -9.59
C SER A 30 17.78 5.31 -8.69
N GLU A 31 16.54 5.81 -8.75
CA GLU A 31 16.08 6.96 -7.95
C GLU A 31 15.22 6.53 -6.76
N TRP A 32 14.43 5.46 -6.93
CA TRP A 32 13.42 5.02 -6.00
C TRP A 32 13.62 3.60 -5.49
N ASP A 33 13.69 3.48 -4.17
CA ASP A 33 13.48 2.24 -3.42
C ASP A 33 11.98 2.05 -3.17
N ILE A 34 11.49 0.82 -3.34
CA ILE A 34 10.06 0.51 -3.28
C ILE A 34 9.83 -0.53 -2.20
N ILE A 35 8.88 -0.25 -1.32
CA ILE A 35 8.33 -1.23 -0.38
C ILE A 35 6.81 -1.31 -0.56
N ILE A 36 6.24 -2.49 -0.32
CA ILE A 36 4.79 -2.71 -0.44
C ILE A 36 4.24 -3.28 0.86
N CYS A 37 3.23 -2.61 1.42
CA CYS A 37 2.41 -3.10 2.52
C CYS A 37 1.05 -3.55 1.96
N THR A 38 0.75 -4.84 2.00
CA THR A 38 -0.51 -5.37 1.48
C THR A 38 -0.86 -6.70 2.14
N LEU A 39 -2.06 -7.22 1.88
CA LEU A 39 -2.46 -8.53 2.36
C LEU A 39 -1.88 -9.63 1.46
N LYS A 40 -1.33 -10.69 2.05
CA LYS A 40 -0.97 -11.93 1.32
C LYS A 40 -2.23 -12.79 1.11
N ASP A 41 -3.02 -12.49 0.09
CA ASP A 41 -4.28 -13.19 -0.22
C ASP A 41 -4.47 -13.55 -1.71
N GLY A 42 -3.44 -13.43 -2.54
CA GLY A 42 -3.54 -13.69 -3.97
C GLY A 42 -2.23 -13.54 -4.76
N PRO A 43 -2.27 -13.80 -6.07
CA PRO A 43 -1.09 -14.01 -6.92
C PRO A 43 -0.20 -12.79 -7.09
N TYR A 44 -0.71 -11.57 -6.83
CA TYR A 44 0.14 -10.38 -6.88
C TYR A 44 1.20 -10.37 -5.77
N TRP A 45 1.01 -11.14 -4.70
CA TRP A 45 2.02 -11.28 -3.66
C TRP A 45 3.33 -11.83 -4.24
N ASP A 46 3.24 -12.91 -5.01
CA ASP A 46 4.41 -13.54 -5.63
C ASP A 46 4.94 -12.67 -6.77
N LYS A 47 4.06 -12.01 -7.54
CA LYS A 47 4.48 -11.03 -8.55
C LYS A 47 5.35 -9.93 -7.94
N PHE A 48 4.94 -9.34 -6.81
CA PHE A 48 5.73 -8.30 -6.14
C PHE A 48 7.08 -8.86 -5.65
N ASN A 49 7.09 -10.00 -4.97
CA ASN A 49 8.33 -10.58 -4.46
C ASN A 49 9.30 -11.02 -5.58
N SER A 50 8.79 -11.49 -6.73
CA SER A 50 9.61 -11.87 -7.89
C SER A 50 10.41 -10.70 -8.49
N THR A 51 9.99 -9.45 -8.21
CA THR A 51 10.70 -8.24 -8.64
C THR A 51 11.75 -7.75 -7.63
N GLY A 52 12.02 -8.53 -6.57
CA GLY A 52 12.96 -8.17 -5.50
C GLY A 52 12.45 -7.04 -4.60
N ILE A 53 11.15 -6.72 -4.66
CA ILE A 53 10.53 -5.70 -3.81
C ILE A 53 10.25 -6.29 -2.43
N LYS A 54 10.58 -5.52 -1.39
CA LYS A 54 10.27 -5.89 -0.02
C LYS A 54 8.77 -5.74 0.24
N THR A 55 8.13 -6.84 0.61
CA THR A 55 6.69 -6.88 0.91
C THR A 55 6.42 -7.16 2.39
N TYR A 56 5.40 -6.49 2.93
CA TYR A 56 4.93 -6.64 4.31
C TYR A 56 3.47 -7.08 4.32
N ASN A 57 3.19 -8.20 4.98
CA ASN A 57 1.84 -8.75 5.09
C ASN A 57 1.02 -8.02 6.16
N LEU A 58 0.00 -7.28 5.72
CA LEU A 58 -0.88 -6.48 6.58
C LEU A 58 -2.34 -6.55 6.10
N VAL A 59 -3.26 -6.69 7.05
CA VAL A 59 -4.70 -6.73 6.77
C VAL A 59 -5.29 -5.32 6.85
N PHE A 60 -5.79 -4.81 5.73
CA PHE A 60 -6.44 -3.49 5.66
C PHE A 60 -7.94 -3.53 5.35
N ARG A 61 -8.49 -4.71 4.99
CA ARG A 61 -9.92 -4.88 4.65
C ARG A 61 -10.84 -4.90 5.87
N LYS A 62 -10.29 -5.12 7.07
CA LYS A 62 -11.02 -5.12 8.35
C LYS A 62 -10.40 -4.06 9.26
N LEU A 63 -11.22 -3.43 10.10
CA LEU A 63 -10.76 -2.49 11.12
C LEU A 63 -10.13 -3.24 12.30
N LEU A 64 -8.92 -3.76 12.10
CA LEU A 64 -8.17 -4.43 13.15
C LEU A 64 -7.37 -3.39 13.94
N LEU A 65 -7.47 -3.46 15.27
CA LEU A 65 -6.70 -2.59 16.17
C LEU A 65 -5.18 -2.79 16.02
N SER A 66 -4.73 -3.98 15.62
CA SER A 66 -3.30 -4.29 15.47
C SER A 66 -2.66 -3.76 14.18
N THR A 67 -3.45 -3.56 13.11
CA THR A 67 -2.96 -3.04 11.82
C THR A 67 -2.27 -1.68 11.92
N PRO A 68 -2.84 -0.64 12.57
CA PRO A 68 -2.19 0.66 12.67
C PRO A 68 -0.86 0.60 13.44
N PHE A 69 -0.76 -0.21 14.52
CA PHE A 69 0.50 -0.38 15.25
C PHE A 69 1.57 -1.04 14.38
N LYS A 70 1.23 -2.12 13.66
CA LYS A 70 2.19 -2.78 12.76
C LYS A 70 2.64 -1.84 11.64
N LEU A 71 1.69 -1.12 11.02
CA LEU A 71 2.01 -0.14 9.99
C LEU A 71 2.92 0.97 10.54
N PHE A 72 2.65 1.47 11.74
CA PHE A 72 3.49 2.46 12.41
C PHE A 72 4.93 1.98 12.57
N PHE A 73 5.14 0.76 13.10
CA PHE A 73 6.50 0.22 13.26
C PHE A 73 7.21 0.00 11.93
N ILE A 74 6.49 -0.47 10.90
CA ILE A 74 7.05 -0.64 9.56
C ILE A 74 7.49 0.71 8.98
N LEU A 75 6.62 1.73 9.01
CA LEU A 75 6.93 3.05 8.47
C LEU A 75 8.04 3.75 9.28
N LYS A 76 8.06 3.59 10.61
CA LYS A 76 9.15 4.10 11.46
C LYS A 76 10.49 3.41 11.19
N LYS A 77 10.47 2.11 10.88
CA LYS A 77 11.67 1.34 10.52
C LYS A 77 12.17 1.71 9.13
N GLU A 78 11.28 1.71 8.14
CA GLU A 78 11.64 1.89 6.74
C GLU A 78 11.89 3.34 6.35
N LYS A 79 11.27 4.29 7.06
CA LYS A 79 11.37 5.75 6.86
C LYS A 79 11.17 6.14 5.39
N PRO A 80 10.03 5.80 4.76
CA PRO A 80 9.80 6.21 3.37
C PRO A 80 9.64 7.73 3.28
N ASP A 81 10.14 8.31 2.20
CA ASP A 81 9.94 9.72 1.87
C ASP A 81 8.49 10.02 1.50
N ILE A 82 7.77 9.00 1.01
CA ILE A 82 6.35 9.12 0.63
C ILE A 82 5.58 7.83 0.85
N VAL A 83 4.34 7.95 1.30
CA VAL A 83 3.37 6.85 1.35
C VAL A 83 2.35 7.03 0.24
N HIS A 84 2.14 5.99 -0.57
CA HIS A 84 1.14 5.99 -1.63
C HIS A 84 0.10 4.91 -1.37
N THR A 85 -1.12 5.34 -1.05
CA THR A 85 -2.20 4.46 -0.61
C THR A 85 -3.20 4.16 -1.74
N HIS A 86 -3.67 2.91 -1.77
CA HIS A 86 -4.53 2.37 -2.82
C HIS A 86 -5.75 1.67 -2.20
N GLY A 87 -6.90 2.37 -2.18
CA GLY A 87 -8.18 1.86 -1.66
C GLY A 87 -8.53 2.33 -0.24
N LYS A 88 -9.77 2.06 0.20
CA LYS A 88 -10.39 2.67 1.40
C LYS A 88 -9.60 2.44 2.70
N GLY A 89 -9.40 1.18 3.11
CA GLY A 89 -8.67 0.81 4.31
C GLY A 89 -7.21 1.31 4.30
N PRO A 90 -6.43 1.00 3.24
CA PRO A 90 -5.10 1.56 3.05
C PRO A 90 -5.04 3.08 3.14
N GLY A 91 -6.00 3.78 2.54
CA GLY A 91 -6.10 5.24 2.58
C GLY A 91 -6.44 5.82 3.95
N LEU A 92 -7.25 5.12 4.75
CA LEU A 92 -7.54 5.51 6.14
C LEU A 92 -6.28 5.37 7.00
N TYR A 93 -5.72 4.16 7.07
CA TYR A 93 -4.57 3.88 7.93
C TYR A 93 -3.32 4.63 7.48
N GLY A 94 -3.03 4.67 6.19
CA GLY A 94 -1.86 5.35 5.66
C GLY A 94 -1.86 6.85 5.93
N ARG A 95 -3.02 7.52 5.85
CA ARG A 95 -3.12 8.96 6.18
C ARG A 95 -2.98 9.24 7.67
N ILE A 96 -3.60 8.43 8.53
CA ILE A 96 -3.49 8.58 9.99
C ILE A 96 -2.03 8.39 10.41
N ILE A 97 -1.41 7.28 10.02
CA ILE A 97 -0.04 6.96 10.43
C ILE A 97 0.97 7.89 9.74
N GLY A 98 0.77 8.23 8.46
CA GLY A 98 1.60 9.20 7.75
C GLY A 98 1.61 10.57 8.43
N LYS A 99 0.44 11.06 8.87
CA LYS A 99 0.35 12.30 9.66
C LYS A 99 1.10 12.21 10.99
N ILE A 100 0.97 11.10 11.73
CA ILE A 100 1.68 10.89 13.00
C ILE A 100 3.21 10.90 12.81
N LEU A 101 3.69 10.35 11.69
CA LEU A 101 5.11 10.25 11.38
C LEU A 101 5.65 11.43 10.54
N ASN A 102 4.83 12.44 10.23
CA ASN A 102 5.16 13.54 9.32
C ASN A 102 5.66 13.06 7.93
N ILE A 103 5.08 11.98 7.40
CA ILE A 103 5.38 11.46 6.06
C ILE A 103 4.29 11.93 5.08
N PRO A 104 4.64 12.57 3.95
CA PRO A 104 3.69 12.91 2.90
C PRO A 104 2.92 11.68 2.40
N VAL A 105 1.59 11.83 2.23
CA VAL A 105 0.72 10.75 1.78
C VAL A 105 -0.02 11.14 0.51
N ILE A 106 0.16 10.34 -0.55
CA ILE A 106 -0.65 10.39 -1.77
C ILE A 106 -1.70 9.26 -1.70
N HIS A 107 -2.93 9.56 -2.12
CA HIS A 107 -3.99 8.56 -2.22
C HIS A 107 -4.49 8.47 -3.66
N THR A 108 -4.51 7.26 -4.20
CA THR A 108 -5.18 6.98 -5.48
C THR A 108 -6.54 6.34 -5.20
N TYR A 109 -7.59 7.02 -5.68
CA TYR A 109 -8.94 6.49 -5.67
C TYR A 109 -9.06 5.39 -6.71
N HIS A 110 -9.34 4.18 -6.24
CA HIS A 110 -9.80 3.09 -7.09
C HIS A 110 -11.33 3.12 -7.05
N GLY A 111 -11.97 3.10 -8.22
CA GLY A 111 -13.40 3.38 -8.39
C GLY A 111 -14.32 2.75 -7.33
N PHE A 112 -15.44 3.42 -7.05
CA PHE A 112 -16.43 2.97 -6.07
C PHE A 112 -17.55 2.20 -6.78
N HIS A 113 -17.96 1.05 -6.24
CA HIS A 113 -19.12 0.31 -6.73
C HIS A 113 -20.40 1.01 -6.25
N TYR A 114 -20.84 2.04 -6.99
CA TYR A 114 -22.01 2.87 -6.62
C TYR A 114 -23.30 2.06 -6.56
N GLU A 115 -23.37 0.94 -7.29
CA GLU A 115 -24.51 0.01 -7.32
C GLU A 115 -24.86 -0.58 -5.94
N ASN A 116 -23.92 -0.57 -5.00
CA ASN A 116 -24.11 -1.10 -3.65
C ASN A 116 -24.46 -0.03 -2.61
N LEU A 117 -24.66 1.24 -3.01
CA LEU A 117 -25.14 2.26 -2.08
C LEU A 117 -26.64 2.10 -1.85
N PRO A 118 -27.12 2.24 -0.60
CA PRO A 118 -28.54 2.39 -0.36
C PRO A 118 -29.04 3.62 -1.14
N LYS A 119 -30.17 3.45 -1.83
CA LYS A 119 -30.89 4.54 -2.50
C LYS A 119 -31.39 5.55 -1.47
#